data_AF-A0A354GZV6-F1
#
_entry.id   AF-A0A354GZV6-F1
#
_cell.length_a   1.000
_cell.length_b   1.000
_cell.length_c   1.000
_cell.angle_alpha   90.00
_cell.angle_beta   90.00
_cell.angle_gamma   90.00
#
_symmetry.space_group_name_H-M   'P 1'
#
loop_
_entity.id
_entity.type
_entity.pdbx_description
1 polymer ?
#
loop_
_entity_poly.entity_id
_entity_poly.type
_entity_poly.pdbx_seq_one_letter_code
_entity_poly.pdbx_strand_id
1 'polypeptide(L)'
;MRVRHKIPSIFNLSMVDVLCCALGCVILLWLINLRDAKQHEDDSGSLLRQKESAIAELEQKRAAVQAQADAQDAALADLKQKWNEATRRVTSLQADLESRGKDLAAVQTDLTARGKDLAASRLRADDLSRKLTDAGGRIKDLQGVADLVPGLRTQLKSAQEQYAVDESKLKTLETDAAARSQDLNAAARKLLASQKDATQRSQELDDASQKLTALQTVRLRLDTDLEDRNKELTLLRPYKDKWSAGQEQMLSLKKELEGGRKELASARSNFDALQTEKAQWRAEAARVRAEAENRFAGITLTGRRVVFLVDISGSMEYLDDNTPAPQKWVAVREIVAKIMRSLPELRKFQVVAFSNKAIFPLGKNGEWLDFDPATSADLVLKTLAAIKPNGGTNMYGAMEAVFRMRPQGLDTVYFCSDGIPNLGEGVTPEEIKADKLTDVEVGTRLGAAVRKKLKTDWNRDLDGKPRVRLNTVGFFYESPDVGAFLWALARENEGSFVGMSKP
;
A
#
# COMPACT_ATOMS: atom_id res chain seq x y z
N MET A 1 56.98 23.65 40.25
CA MET A 1 56.01 23.65 39.13
C MET A 1 54.81 22.80 39.55
N ARG A 2 53.69 23.39 39.98
CA ARG A 2 52.51 22.65 40.47
C ARG A 2 51.61 22.31 39.29
N VAL A 3 51.60 21.05 38.87
CA VAL A 3 50.65 20.54 37.87
C VAL A 3 49.33 20.26 38.58
N ARG A 4 48.31 21.10 38.33
CA ARG A 4 46.93 20.86 38.75
C ARG A 4 46.25 19.99 37.69
N HIS A 5 45.90 18.76 38.03
CA HIS A 5 45.02 17.94 37.21
C HIS A 5 43.61 18.55 37.20
N LYS A 6 43.17 19.05 36.04
CA LYS A 6 41.76 19.39 35.79
C LYS A 6 40.99 18.09 35.56
N ILE A 7 39.88 17.93 36.28
CA ILE A 7 38.93 16.84 36.11
C ILE A 7 38.32 16.95 34.71
N PRO A 8 38.26 15.89 33.89
CA PRO A 8 37.69 15.98 32.55
C PRO A 8 36.18 16.21 32.66
N SER A 9 35.70 17.31 32.07
CA SER A 9 34.25 17.53 31.89
C SER A 9 33.74 16.51 30.87
N ILE A 10 32.89 15.60 31.32
CA ILE A 10 32.40 14.44 30.55
C ILE A 10 31.52 14.89 29.35
N PHE A 11 31.14 16.16 29.28
CA PHE A 11 30.45 16.77 28.14
C PHE A 11 31.26 17.95 27.57
N ASN A 12 32.04 17.66 26.52
CA ASN A 12 32.74 18.64 25.70
C ASN A 12 31.76 19.21 24.63
N LEU A 13 31.81 20.52 24.35
CA LEU A 13 31.03 21.18 23.29
C LEU A 13 31.15 20.47 21.93
N SER A 14 32.32 19.93 21.59
CA SER A 14 32.54 19.17 20.36
C SER A 14 31.86 17.79 20.34
N MET A 15 31.49 17.24 21.51
CA MET A 15 30.71 15.99 21.58
C MET A 15 29.23 16.24 21.26
N VAL A 16 28.69 17.39 21.67
CA VAL A 16 27.33 17.82 21.30
C VAL A 16 27.23 18.05 19.79
N ASP A 17 28.28 18.64 19.19
CA ASP A 17 28.35 18.87 17.75
C ASP A 17 28.34 17.57 16.94
N VAL A 18 29.08 16.54 17.39
CA VAL A 18 29.09 15.21 16.74
C VAL A 18 27.74 14.50 16.87
N LEU A 19 27.08 14.59 18.02
CA LEU A 19 25.74 14.02 18.22
C LEU A 19 24.67 14.74 17.40
N CYS A 20 24.74 16.07 17.31
CA CYS A 20 23.80 16.86 16.52
C CYS A 20 23.99 16.62 15.01
N CYS A 21 25.24 16.45 14.56
CA CYS A 21 25.55 16.11 13.18
C CYS A 21 25.06 14.69 12.82
N ALA A 22 25.29 13.70 13.70
CA ALA A 22 24.77 12.35 13.49
C ALA A 22 23.23 12.29 13.47
N LEU A 23 22.57 13.02 14.38
CA LEU A 23 21.11 13.14 14.40
C LEU A 23 20.59 13.83 13.13
N GLY A 24 21.27 14.89 12.68
CA GLY A 24 20.98 15.60 11.44
C GLY A 24 21.01 14.66 10.24
N CYS A 25 22.04 13.83 10.09
CA CYS A 25 22.15 12.85 9.02
C CYS A 25 21.00 11.83 9.02
N VAL A 26 20.59 11.35 10.19
CA VAL A 26 19.47 10.39 10.31
C VAL A 26 18.14 11.03 9.94
N ILE A 27 17.88 12.26 10.39
CA ILE A 27 16.66 13.01 10.02
C ILE A 27 16.63 13.27 8.51
N LEU A 28 17.78 13.61 7.92
CA LEU A 28 17.89 13.89 6.49
C LEU A 28 17.66 12.63 5.65
N LEU A 29 18.23 11.48 6.04
CA LEU A 29 17.94 10.18 5.42
C LEU A 29 16.45 9.80 5.53
N TRP A 30 15.82 10.07 6.67
CA TRP A 30 14.39 9.80 6.85
C TRP A 30 13.52 10.69 5.95
N LEU A 31 13.83 11.99 5.86
CA LEU A 31 13.13 12.92 4.97
C LEU A 31 13.32 12.57 3.49
N ILE A 32 14.52 12.13 3.09
CA ILE A 32 14.78 11.65 1.72
C ILE A 32 13.93 10.43 1.42
N ASN A 33 13.94 9.41 2.28
CA ASN A 33 13.12 8.21 2.08
C ASN A 33 11.62 8.51 2.02
N LEU A 34 11.13 9.46 2.83
CA LEU A 34 9.73 9.90 2.80
C LEU A 34 9.38 10.62 1.49
N ARG A 35 10.30 11.44 0.98
CA ARG A 35 10.13 12.13 -0.30
C ARG A 35 10.14 11.13 -1.45
N ASP A 36 11.09 10.20 -1.46
CA ASP A 36 11.23 9.16 -2.49
C ASP A 36 10.00 8.26 -2.49
N ALA A 37 9.50 7.83 -1.32
CA ALA A 37 8.27 7.04 -1.22
C ALA A 37 7.05 7.79 -1.79
N LYS A 38 6.94 9.10 -1.53
CA LYS A 38 5.85 9.92 -2.06
C LYS A 38 5.97 10.13 -3.57
N GLN A 39 7.18 10.38 -4.07
CA GLN A 39 7.44 10.47 -5.52
C GLN A 39 7.10 9.16 -6.22
N HIS A 40 7.46 8.00 -5.65
CA HIS A 40 7.08 6.71 -6.20
C HIS A 40 5.56 6.47 -6.24
N GLU A 41 4.82 6.93 -5.24
CA GLU A 41 3.34 6.85 -5.22
C GLU A 41 2.71 7.74 -6.29
N ASP A 42 3.19 8.99 -6.42
CA ASP A 42 2.74 9.94 -7.44
C ASP A 42 3.09 9.47 -8.86
N ASP A 43 4.31 8.96 -9.07
CA ASP A 43 4.77 8.40 -10.35
C ASP A 43 3.95 7.15 -10.73
N SER A 44 3.68 6.26 -9.77
CA SER A 44 2.84 5.07 -9.98
C SER A 44 1.39 5.46 -10.31
N GLY A 45 0.85 6.48 -9.64
CA GLY A 45 -0.49 7.01 -9.90
C GLY A 45 -0.60 7.67 -11.28
N SER A 46 0.42 8.42 -11.69
CA SER A 46 0.47 9.06 -13.01
C SER A 46 0.59 8.03 -14.14
N LEU A 47 1.44 7.00 -13.96
CA LEU A 47 1.61 5.89 -14.91
C LEU A 47 0.32 5.08 -15.07
N LEU A 48 -0.41 4.82 -13.98
CA LEU A 48 -1.72 4.16 -14.00
C LEU A 48 -2.72 4.94 -14.85
N ARG A 49 -2.84 6.26 -14.63
CA ARG A 49 -3.74 7.12 -15.41
C ARG A 49 -3.37 7.16 -16.89
N GLN A 50 -2.07 7.21 -17.20
CA GLN A 50 -1.58 7.19 -18.58
C GLN A 50 -1.89 5.86 -19.28
N LYS A 51 -1.76 4.73 -18.57
CA LYS A 51 -2.16 3.41 -19.07
C LYS A 51 -3.68 3.32 -19.26
N GLU A 52 -4.48 3.81 -18.33
CA GLU A 52 -5.95 3.87 -18.44
C GLU A 52 -6.41 4.71 -19.63
N SER A 53 -5.81 5.89 -19.87
CA SER A 53 -6.14 6.70 -21.05
C SER A 53 -5.75 6.00 -22.35
N ALA A 54 -4.60 5.31 -22.37
CA ALA A 54 -4.18 4.55 -23.54
C ALA A 54 -5.09 3.33 -23.81
N ILE A 55 -5.61 2.67 -22.76
CA ILE A 55 -6.62 1.60 -22.89
C ILE A 55 -7.86 2.17 -23.57
N ALA A 56 -8.40 3.28 -23.05
CA ALA A 56 -9.60 3.90 -23.59
C ALA A 56 -9.43 4.31 -25.07
N GLU A 57 -8.27 4.88 -25.43
CA GLU A 57 -7.96 5.25 -26.81
C GLU A 57 -7.87 4.03 -27.74
N LEU A 58 -7.25 2.93 -27.29
CA LEU A 58 -7.16 1.69 -28.06
C LEU A 58 -8.51 0.99 -28.22
N GLU A 59 -9.34 0.98 -27.17
CA GLU A 59 -10.71 0.46 -27.24
C GLU A 59 -11.57 1.27 -28.20
N GLN A 60 -11.45 2.60 -28.18
CA GLN A 60 -12.12 3.48 -29.14
C GLN A 60 -11.66 3.21 -30.58
N LYS A 61 -10.34 3.09 -30.81
CA LYS A 61 -9.79 2.74 -32.13
C LYS A 61 -10.28 1.38 -32.60
N ARG A 62 -10.33 0.38 -31.71
CA ARG A 62 -10.85 -0.96 -32.03
C ARG A 62 -12.34 -0.92 -32.39
N ALA A 63 -13.16 -0.20 -31.62
CA ALA A 63 -14.58 -0.07 -31.90
C ALA A 63 -14.81 0.62 -33.26
N ALA A 64 -14.02 1.64 -33.59
CA ALA A 64 -14.06 2.31 -34.89
C ALA A 64 -13.68 1.36 -36.04
N VAL A 65 -12.58 0.60 -35.89
CA VAL A 65 -12.14 -0.37 -36.90
C VAL A 65 -13.18 -1.49 -37.08
N GLN A 66 -13.78 -1.98 -36.00
CA GLN A 66 -14.82 -3.00 -36.07
C GLN A 66 -16.07 -2.47 -36.78
N ALA A 67 -16.57 -1.27 -36.40
CA ALA A 67 -17.72 -0.66 -37.05
C ALA A 67 -17.47 -0.42 -38.56
N GLN A 68 -16.24 -0.08 -38.93
CA GLN A 68 -15.86 0.09 -40.33
C GLN A 68 -15.80 -1.24 -41.09
N ALA A 69 -15.33 -2.33 -40.46
CA ALA A 69 -15.38 -3.67 -41.02
C ALA A 69 -16.83 -4.14 -41.24
N ASP A 70 -17.70 -3.97 -40.23
CA ASP A 70 -19.12 -4.33 -40.32
C ASP A 70 -19.83 -3.55 -41.44
N ALA A 71 -19.51 -2.26 -41.61
CA ALA A 71 -20.03 -1.43 -42.70
C ALA A 71 -19.55 -1.90 -44.09
N GLN A 72 -18.30 -2.37 -44.21
CA GLN A 72 -17.77 -2.94 -45.44
C GLN A 72 -18.39 -4.30 -45.78
N ASP A 73 -18.63 -5.16 -44.80
CA ASP A 73 -19.34 -6.43 -44.97
C ASP A 73 -20.77 -6.20 -45.47
N ALA A 74 -21.47 -5.22 -44.91
CA ALA A 74 -22.78 -4.80 -45.40
C ALA A 74 -22.73 -4.29 -46.85
N ALA A 75 -21.73 -3.48 -47.20
CA ALA A 75 -21.52 -3.00 -48.57
C ALA A 75 -21.22 -4.14 -49.56
N LEU A 76 -20.46 -5.16 -49.14
CA LEU A 76 -20.19 -6.36 -49.94
C LEU A 76 -21.44 -7.22 -50.13
N ALA A 77 -22.29 -7.34 -49.12
CA ALA A 77 -23.56 -8.04 -49.24
C ALA A 77 -24.48 -7.34 -50.26
N ASP A 78 -24.60 -6.01 -50.20
CA ASP A 78 -25.34 -5.20 -51.17
C ASP A 78 -24.75 -5.32 -52.59
N LEU A 79 -23.42 -5.25 -52.72
CA LEU A 79 -22.75 -5.40 -54.01
C LEU A 79 -22.96 -6.81 -54.62
N LYS A 80 -22.95 -7.86 -53.80
CA LYS A 80 -23.28 -9.23 -54.22
C LYS A 80 -24.72 -9.34 -54.72
N GLN A 81 -25.68 -8.70 -54.04
CA GLN A 81 -27.07 -8.66 -54.51
C GLN A 81 -27.18 -7.97 -55.86
N LYS A 82 -26.58 -6.78 -56.01
CA LYS A 82 -26.54 -6.04 -57.29
C LYS A 82 -25.89 -6.85 -58.41
N TRP A 83 -24.82 -7.57 -58.11
CA TRP A 83 -24.14 -8.44 -59.09
C TRP A 83 -25.02 -9.62 -59.52
N ASN A 84 -25.71 -10.27 -58.57
CA ASN A 84 -26.65 -11.35 -58.87
C ASN A 84 -27.82 -10.86 -59.72
N GLU A 85 -28.36 -9.68 -59.43
CA GLU A 85 -29.43 -9.06 -60.21
C GLU A 85 -28.98 -8.67 -61.62
N ALA A 86 -27.82 -8.02 -61.74
CA ALA A 86 -27.22 -7.68 -63.03
C ALA A 86 -26.94 -8.93 -63.88
N THR A 87 -26.42 -9.99 -63.26
CA THR A 87 -26.17 -11.29 -63.91
C THR A 87 -27.48 -11.88 -64.44
N ARG A 88 -28.53 -11.94 -63.61
CA ARG A 88 -29.86 -12.44 -64.03
C ARG A 88 -30.40 -11.65 -65.23
N ARG A 89 -30.24 -10.32 -65.21
CA ARG A 89 -30.70 -9.44 -66.29
C ARG A 89 -29.95 -9.66 -67.60
N VAL A 90 -28.63 -9.86 -67.54
CA VAL A 90 -27.82 -10.23 -68.71
C VAL A 90 -28.29 -11.58 -69.28
N THR A 91 -28.47 -12.59 -68.43
CA THR A 91 -28.92 -13.91 -68.87
C THR A 91 -30.31 -13.87 -69.50
N SER A 92 -31.24 -13.09 -68.94
CA SER A 92 -32.58 -12.95 -69.53
C SER A 92 -32.57 -12.21 -70.86
N LEU A 93 -31.77 -11.14 -70.99
CA LEU A 93 -31.63 -10.39 -72.24
C LEU A 93 -30.98 -11.23 -73.34
N GLN A 94 -30.01 -12.08 -73.00
CA GLN A 94 -29.40 -13.03 -73.93
C GLN A 94 -30.41 -14.05 -74.46
N ALA A 95 -31.20 -14.66 -73.58
CA ALA A 95 -32.25 -15.60 -73.97
C ALA A 95 -33.33 -14.93 -74.85
N ASP A 96 -33.71 -13.70 -74.50
CA ASP A 96 -34.67 -12.90 -75.25
C ASP A 96 -34.16 -12.54 -76.67
N LEU A 97 -32.88 -12.22 -76.80
CA LEU A 97 -32.25 -11.96 -78.11
C LEU A 97 -32.15 -13.24 -78.94
N GLU A 98 -31.84 -14.38 -78.33
CA GLU A 98 -31.80 -15.66 -79.03
C GLU A 98 -33.19 -16.05 -79.57
N SER A 99 -34.24 -15.90 -78.76
CA SER A 99 -35.62 -16.13 -79.18
C SER A 99 -36.02 -15.23 -80.34
N ARG A 100 -35.76 -13.92 -80.22
CA ARG A 100 -36.08 -12.96 -81.29
C ARG A 100 -35.25 -13.20 -82.56
N GLY A 101 -34.02 -13.67 -82.43
CA GLY A 101 -33.19 -14.08 -83.57
C GLY A 101 -33.82 -15.23 -84.35
N LYS A 102 -34.39 -16.22 -83.65
CA LYS A 102 -35.15 -17.32 -84.28
C LYS A 102 -36.43 -16.82 -84.95
N ASP A 103 -37.18 -15.93 -84.29
CA ASP A 103 -38.40 -15.33 -84.85
C ASP A 103 -38.10 -14.51 -86.11
N LEU A 104 -37.02 -13.71 -86.09
CA LEU A 104 -36.56 -12.93 -87.24
C LEU A 104 -36.21 -13.83 -88.43
N ALA A 105 -35.48 -14.93 -88.18
CA ALA A 105 -35.16 -15.91 -89.21
C ALA A 105 -36.43 -16.53 -89.82
N ALA A 106 -37.41 -16.91 -88.98
CA ALA A 106 -38.68 -17.47 -89.42
C ALA A 106 -39.51 -16.47 -90.25
N VAL A 107 -39.63 -15.22 -89.81
CA VAL A 107 -40.33 -14.16 -90.55
C VAL A 107 -39.62 -13.86 -91.88
N GLN A 108 -38.29 -13.90 -91.91
CA GLN A 108 -37.53 -13.70 -93.13
C GLN A 108 -37.75 -14.84 -94.13
N THR A 109 -37.79 -16.09 -93.66
CA THR A 109 -38.16 -17.22 -94.53
C THR A 109 -39.59 -17.11 -95.05
N ASP A 110 -40.56 -16.70 -94.22
CA ASP A 110 -41.95 -16.49 -94.62
C ASP A 110 -42.09 -15.38 -95.67
N LEU A 111 -41.37 -14.27 -95.50
CA LEU A 111 -41.29 -13.18 -96.48
C LEU A 111 -40.76 -13.65 -97.84
N THR A 112 -39.70 -14.47 -97.86
CA THR A 112 -39.18 -15.02 -99.12
C THR A 112 -40.18 -15.96 -99.80
N ALA A 113 -40.92 -16.76 -99.03
CA ALA A 113 -41.95 -17.65 -99.56
C ALA A 113 -43.12 -16.84 -100.16
N ARG A 114 -43.67 -15.88 -99.40
CA ARG A 114 -44.73 -14.97 -99.88
C ARG A 114 -44.30 -14.18 -101.11
N GLY A 115 -43.03 -13.75 -101.17
CA GLY A 115 -42.47 -13.05 -102.32
C GLY A 115 -42.46 -13.92 -103.58
N LYS A 116 -42.07 -15.21 -103.46
CA LYS A 116 -42.15 -16.18 -104.56
C LYS A 116 -43.60 -16.44 -104.99
N ASP A 117 -44.52 -16.58 -104.05
CA ASP A 117 -45.94 -16.81 -104.33
C ASP A 117 -46.62 -15.62 -105.02
N LEU A 118 -46.25 -14.39 -104.64
CA LEU A 118 -46.69 -13.17 -105.32
C LEU A 118 -46.14 -13.11 -106.76
N ALA A 119 -44.85 -13.41 -106.94
CA ALA A 119 -44.22 -13.44 -108.26
C ALA A 119 -44.89 -14.48 -109.18
N ALA A 120 -45.18 -15.67 -108.66
CA ALA A 120 -45.89 -16.72 -109.41
C ALA A 120 -47.32 -16.30 -109.77
N SER A 121 -48.04 -15.64 -108.86
CA SER A 121 -49.40 -15.12 -109.13
C SER A 121 -49.39 -14.04 -110.21
N ARG A 122 -48.43 -13.12 -110.16
CA ARG A 122 -48.25 -12.07 -111.19
C ARG A 122 -47.93 -12.66 -112.55
N LEU A 123 -47.01 -13.63 -112.63
CA LEU A 123 -46.70 -14.30 -113.89
C LEU A 123 -47.92 -15.00 -114.52
N ARG A 124 -48.78 -15.63 -113.70
CA ARG A 124 -50.03 -16.24 -114.18
C ARG A 124 -51.03 -15.19 -114.68
N ALA A 125 -51.16 -14.07 -113.97
CA ALA A 125 -52.00 -12.95 -114.39
C ALA A 125 -51.49 -12.36 -115.72
N ASP A 126 -50.18 -12.12 -115.85
CA ASP A 126 -49.55 -11.58 -117.05
C ASP A 126 -49.73 -12.53 -118.26
N ASP A 127 -49.52 -13.84 -118.08
CA ASP A 127 -49.73 -14.86 -119.12
C ASP A 127 -51.20 -14.92 -119.57
N LEU A 128 -52.15 -14.89 -118.62
CA LEU A 128 -53.58 -14.88 -118.92
C LEU A 128 -54.00 -13.58 -119.62
N SER A 129 -53.45 -12.43 -119.20
CA SER A 129 -53.67 -11.14 -119.84
C SER A 129 -53.17 -11.13 -121.29
N ARG A 130 -52.01 -11.72 -121.57
CA ARG A 130 -51.50 -11.87 -122.94
C ARG A 130 -52.44 -12.74 -123.78
N LYS A 131 -52.84 -13.91 -123.25
CA LYS A 131 -53.78 -14.82 -123.92
C LYS A 131 -55.14 -14.17 -124.18
N LEU A 132 -55.65 -13.37 -123.25
CA LEU A 132 -56.87 -12.58 -123.44
C LEU A 132 -56.69 -11.53 -124.54
N THR A 133 -55.54 -10.86 -124.61
CA THR A 133 -55.25 -9.88 -125.68
C THR A 133 -55.27 -10.56 -127.06
N ASP A 134 -54.60 -11.71 -127.17
CA ASP A 134 -54.57 -12.51 -128.41
C ASP A 134 -55.95 -13.07 -128.77
N ALA A 135 -56.68 -13.61 -127.78
CA ALA A 135 -58.03 -14.14 -127.97
C ALA A 135 -59.03 -13.04 -128.37
N GLY A 136 -58.91 -11.83 -127.80
CA GLY A 136 -59.71 -10.67 -128.18
C GLY A 136 -59.46 -10.25 -129.63
N GLY A 137 -58.20 -10.28 -130.08
CA GLY A 137 -57.85 -10.09 -131.49
C GLY A 137 -58.52 -11.13 -132.40
N ARG A 138 -58.41 -12.43 -132.04
CA ARG A 138 -59.04 -13.53 -132.80
C ARG A 138 -60.57 -13.45 -132.82
N ILE A 139 -61.21 -13.08 -131.71
CA ILE A 139 -62.67 -12.88 -131.66
C ILE A 139 -63.07 -11.76 -132.61
N LYS A 140 -62.31 -10.65 -132.65
CA LYS A 140 -62.56 -9.54 -133.57
C LYS A 140 -62.44 -9.97 -135.04
N ASP A 141 -61.41 -10.75 -135.37
CA ASP A 141 -61.22 -11.29 -136.73
C ASP A 141 -62.33 -12.29 -137.10
N LEU A 142 -62.68 -13.23 -136.20
CA LEU A 142 -63.76 -14.20 -136.39
C LEU A 142 -65.13 -13.53 -136.51
N GLN A 143 -65.37 -12.44 -135.78
CA GLN A 143 -66.62 -11.67 -135.87
C GLN A 143 -66.80 -11.06 -137.25
N GLY A 144 -65.73 -10.57 -137.89
CA GLY A 144 -65.76 -10.10 -139.28
C GLY A 144 -66.06 -11.17 -140.33
N VAL A 145 -65.77 -12.45 -140.04
CA VAL A 145 -66.01 -13.59 -140.95
C VAL A 145 -67.33 -14.32 -140.66
N ALA A 146 -67.76 -14.36 -139.39
CA ALA A 146 -68.97 -15.06 -138.93
C ALA A 146 -70.28 -14.40 -139.39
N ASP A 147 -70.24 -13.14 -139.83
CA ASP A 147 -71.37 -12.48 -140.48
C ASP A 147 -71.72 -13.09 -141.85
N LEU A 148 -70.80 -13.86 -142.45
CA LEU A 148 -70.92 -14.45 -143.79
C LEU A 148 -71.22 -15.97 -143.79
N VAL A 149 -70.97 -16.70 -142.68
CA VAL A 149 -71.12 -18.18 -142.61
C VAL A 149 -71.82 -18.62 -141.32
N PRO A 150 -73.01 -19.27 -141.39
CA PRO A 150 -73.80 -19.66 -140.21
C PRO A 150 -73.08 -20.58 -139.21
N GLY A 151 -72.22 -21.50 -139.66
CA GLY A 151 -71.50 -22.45 -138.80
C GLY A 151 -70.44 -21.81 -137.90
N LEU A 152 -69.93 -20.62 -138.27
CA LEU A 152 -68.93 -19.88 -137.49
C LEU A 152 -69.54 -19.05 -136.35
N ARG A 153 -70.86 -18.77 -136.38
CA ARG A 153 -71.55 -18.06 -135.29
C ARG A 153 -71.53 -18.83 -133.97
N THR A 154 -71.68 -20.15 -134.02
CA THR A 154 -71.61 -21.00 -132.82
C THR A 154 -70.21 -21.00 -132.21
N GLN A 155 -69.18 -21.02 -133.05
CA GLN A 155 -67.77 -20.95 -132.61
C GLN A 155 -67.46 -19.56 -132.01
N LEU A 156 -67.92 -18.48 -132.63
CA LEU A 156 -67.78 -17.12 -132.09
C LEU A 156 -68.42 -16.99 -130.70
N LYS A 157 -69.64 -17.51 -130.52
CA LYS A 157 -70.33 -17.49 -129.23
C LYS A 157 -69.55 -18.27 -128.16
N SER A 158 -69.06 -19.46 -128.48
CA SER A 158 -68.22 -20.24 -127.55
C SER A 158 -66.90 -19.54 -127.20
N ALA A 159 -66.28 -18.85 -128.16
CA ALA A 159 -65.06 -18.08 -127.92
C ALA A 159 -65.32 -16.83 -127.05
N GLN A 160 -66.45 -16.15 -127.24
CA GLN A 160 -66.88 -15.03 -126.40
C GLN A 160 -67.20 -15.47 -124.96
N GLU A 161 -67.87 -16.61 -124.78
CA GLU A 161 -68.12 -17.20 -123.46
C GLU A 161 -66.80 -17.58 -122.75
N GLN A 162 -65.87 -18.21 -123.46
CA GLN A 162 -64.56 -18.55 -122.94
C GLN A 162 -63.73 -17.31 -122.58
N TYR A 163 -63.80 -16.25 -123.40
CA TYR A 163 -63.16 -14.97 -123.14
C TYR A 163 -63.71 -14.31 -121.86
N ALA A 164 -65.04 -14.27 -121.68
CA ALA A 164 -65.66 -13.72 -120.48
C ALA A 164 -65.26 -14.51 -119.22
N VAL A 165 -65.17 -15.85 -119.33
CA VAL A 165 -64.67 -16.71 -118.25
C VAL A 165 -63.21 -16.37 -117.92
N ASP A 166 -62.33 -16.27 -118.92
CA ASP A 166 -60.92 -15.98 -118.68
C ASP A 166 -60.68 -14.53 -118.21
N GLU A 167 -61.50 -13.56 -118.63
CA GLU A 167 -61.50 -12.19 -118.11
C GLU A 167 -61.88 -12.16 -116.62
N SER A 168 -62.88 -12.94 -116.22
CA SER A 168 -63.26 -13.07 -114.81
C SER A 168 -62.13 -13.69 -113.97
N LYS A 169 -61.45 -14.72 -114.51
CA LYS A 169 -60.27 -15.32 -113.87
C LYS A 169 -59.12 -14.33 -113.73
N LEU A 170 -58.87 -13.50 -114.75
CA LEU A 170 -57.84 -12.47 -114.68
C LEU A 170 -58.13 -11.48 -113.55
N LYS A 171 -59.36 -10.96 -113.45
CA LYS A 171 -59.76 -10.06 -112.36
C LYS A 171 -59.55 -10.71 -110.98
N THR A 172 -59.89 -11.99 -110.82
CA THR A 172 -59.64 -12.71 -109.55
C THR A 172 -58.14 -12.86 -109.24
N LEU A 173 -57.31 -13.15 -110.25
CA LEU A 173 -55.87 -13.27 -110.08
C LEU A 173 -55.20 -11.93 -109.75
N GLU A 174 -55.70 -10.82 -110.32
CA GLU A 174 -55.25 -9.46 -110.00
C GLU A 174 -55.63 -9.06 -108.57
N THR A 175 -56.85 -9.35 -108.12
CA THR A 175 -57.26 -9.10 -106.74
C THR A 175 -56.46 -9.94 -105.75
N ASP A 176 -56.19 -11.21 -106.08
CA ASP A 176 -55.37 -12.09 -105.25
C ASP A 176 -53.90 -11.62 -105.19
N ALA A 177 -53.35 -11.15 -106.32
CA ALA A 177 -52.00 -10.58 -106.36
C ALA A 177 -51.92 -9.27 -105.56
N ALA A 178 -52.96 -8.43 -105.60
CA ALA A 178 -53.03 -7.22 -104.80
C ALA A 178 -53.09 -7.54 -103.30
N ALA A 179 -53.94 -8.49 -102.88
CA ALA A 179 -54.04 -8.95 -101.50
C ALA A 179 -52.70 -9.52 -101.00
N ARG A 180 -52.05 -10.40 -101.78
CA ARG A 180 -50.73 -10.96 -101.46
C ARG A 180 -49.65 -9.88 -101.36
N SER A 181 -49.70 -8.83 -102.19
CA SER A 181 -48.77 -7.70 -102.11
C SER A 181 -48.98 -6.89 -100.84
N GLN A 182 -50.22 -6.71 -100.39
CA GLN A 182 -50.52 -6.03 -99.13
C GLN A 182 -50.04 -6.86 -97.93
N ASP A 183 -50.26 -8.16 -97.95
CA ASP A 183 -49.77 -9.09 -96.92
C ASP A 183 -48.24 -9.13 -96.83
N LEU A 184 -47.56 -9.13 -97.98
CA LEU A 184 -46.09 -9.04 -98.04
C LEU A 184 -45.60 -7.73 -97.40
N ASN A 185 -46.23 -6.60 -97.73
CA ASN A 185 -45.87 -5.31 -97.15
C ASN A 185 -46.14 -5.25 -95.64
N ALA A 186 -47.23 -5.85 -95.16
CA ALA A 186 -47.54 -5.95 -93.73
C ALA A 186 -46.50 -6.83 -93.00
N ALA A 187 -46.10 -7.96 -93.58
CA ALA A 187 -45.04 -8.81 -93.04
C ALA A 187 -43.68 -8.10 -93.02
N ALA A 188 -43.34 -7.34 -94.07
CA ALA A 188 -42.11 -6.55 -94.14
C ALA A 188 -42.05 -5.47 -93.06
N ARG A 189 -43.18 -4.78 -92.78
CA ARG A 189 -43.27 -3.81 -91.67
C ARG A 189 -43.08 -4.47 -90.31
N LYS A 190 -43.64 -5.67 -90.10
CA LYS A 190 -43.44 -6.44 -88.86
C LYS A 190 -41.97 -6.84 -88.69
N LEU A 191 -41.29 -7.28 -89.75
CA LEU A 191 -39.86 -7.60 -89.71
C LEU A 191 -39.01 -6.38 -89.31
N LEU A 192 -39.32 -5.22 -89.87
CA LEU A 192 -38.57 -3.99 -89.57
C LEU A 192 -38.79 -3.54 -88.12
N ALA A 193 -40.00 -3.69 -87.58
CA ALA A 193 -40.29 -3.45 -86.18
C ALA A 193 -39.55 -4.43 -85.26
N SER A 194 -39.56 -5.73 -85.56
CA SER A 194 -38.85 -6.72 -84.76
C SER A 194 -37.32 -6.57 -84.83
N GLN A 195 -36.77 -6.15 -85.98
CA GLN A 195 -35.35 -5.78 -86.09
C GLN A 195 -35.01 -4.58 -85.20
N LYS A 196 -35.83 -3.53 -85.19
CA LYS A 196 -35.63 -2.35 -84.34
C LYS A 196 -35.68 -2.70 -82.84
N ASP A 197 -36.61 -3.55 -82.44
CA ASP A 197 -36.66 -4.01 -81.05
C ASP A 197 -35.44 -4.88 -80.70
N ALA A 198 -34.96 -5.72 -81.62
CA ALA A 198 -33.79 -6.55 -81.41
C ALA A 198 -32.52 -5.71 -81.24
N THR A 199 -32.36 -4.64 -82.04
CA THR A 199 -31.24 -3.70 -81.86
C THR A 199 -31.32 -2.96 -80.54
N GLN A 200 -32.53 -2.54 -80.12
CA GLN A 200 -32.73 -1.93 -78.81
C GLN A 200 -32.34 -2.87 -77.66
N ARG A 201 -32.78 -4.14 -77.70
CA ARG A 201 -32.39 -5.14 -76.68
C ARG A 201 -30.91 -5.48 -76.71
N SER A 202 -30.27 -5.44 -77.88
CA SER A 202 -28.81 -5.59 -77.98
C SER A 202 -28.08 -4.45 -77.27
N GLN A 203 -28.54 -3.21 -77.43
CA GLN A 203 -27.97 -2.06 -76.71
C GLN A 203 -28.19 -2.19 -75.19
N GLU A 204 -29.38 -2.61 -74.77
CA GLU A 204 -29.66 -2.87 -73.34
C GLU A 204 -28.77 -3.98 -72.76
N LEU A 205 -28.44 -5.00 -73.56
CA LEU A 205 -27.52 -6.07 -73.17
C LEU A 205 -26.08 -5.56 -73.04
N ASP A 206 -25.63 -4.72 -73.97
CA ASP A 206 -24.29 -4.11 -73.93
C ASP A 206 -24.15 -3.23 -72.69
N ASP A 207 -25.13 -2.38 -72.39
CA ASP A 207 -25.17 -1.53 -71.20
C ASP A 207 -25.18 -2.36 -69.90
N ALA A 208 -25.98 -3.44 -69.87
CA ALA A 208 -26.02 -4.35 -68.73
C ALA A 208 -24.69 -5.09 -68.53
N SER A 209 -24.04 -5.50 -69.62
CA SER A 209 -22.75 -6.17 -69.60
C SER A 209 -21.64 -5.24 -69.11
N GLN A 210 -21.62 -3.98 -69.57
CA GLN A 210 -20.68 -2.97 -69.08
C GLN A 210 -20.85 -2.71 -67.57
N LYS A 211 -22.11 -2.60 -67.10
CA LYS A 211 -22.40 -2.48 -65.65
C LYS A 211 -21.90 -3.69 -64.87
N LEU A 212 -22.06 -4.90 -65.41
CA LEU A 212 -21.58 -6.12 -64.78
C LEU A 212 -20.04 -6.12 -64.65
N THR A 213 -19.32 -5.73 -65.71
CA THR A 213 -17.85 -5.60 -65.68
C THR A 213 -17.38 -4.54 -64.69
N ALA A 214 -18.08 -3.41 -64.60
CA ALA A 214 -17.78 -2.36 -63.63
C ALA A 214 -17.98 -2.87 -62.19
N LEU A 215 -19.10 -3.55 -61.89
CA LEU A 215 -19.36 -4.17 -60.60
C LEU A 215 -18.30 -5.22 -60.23
N GLN A 216 -17.87 -6.03 -61.21
CA GLN A 216 -16.83 -7.04 -61.00
C GLN A 216 -15.47 -6.42 -60.65
N THR A 217 -15.13 -5.29 -61.28
CA THR A 217 -13.91 -4.52 -60.98
C THR A 217 -13.95 -3.93 -59.57
N VAL A 218 -15.11 -3.37 -59.17
CA VAL A 218 -15.32 -2.84 -57.82
C VAL A 218 -15.21 -3.95 -56.77
N ARG A 219 -15.80 -5.12 -57.04
CA ARG A 219 -15.70 -6.29 -56.15
C ARG A 219 -14.26 -6.72 -55.95
N LEU A 220 -13.47 -6.82 -57.03
CA LEU A 220 -12.07 -7.26 -56.94
C LEU A 220 -11.21 -6.30 -56.11
N ARG A 221 -11.45 -4.99 -56.24
CA ARG A 221 -10.78 -3.97 -55.40
C ARG A 221 -11.15 -4.12 -53.93
N LEU A 222 -12.44 -4.28 -53.61
CA LEU A 222 -12.89 -4.50 -52.23
C LEU A 222 -12.32 -5.78 -51.62
N ASP A 223 -12.28 -6.89 -52.38
CA ASP A 223 -11.66 -8.14 -51.92
C ASP A 223 -10.17 -7.93 -51.59
N THR A 224 -9.44 -7.18 -52.41
CA THR A 224 -8.03 -6.84 -52.17
C THR A 224 -7.85 -5.95 -50.95
N ASP A 225 -8.65 -4.90 -50.82
CA ASP A 225 -8.62 -3.97 -49.67
C ASP A 225 -8.94 -4.71 -48.36
N LEU A 226 -9.89 -5.66 -48.38
CA LEU A 226 -10.20 -6.50 -47.23
C LEU A 226 -9.03 -7.41 -46.84
N GLU A 227 -8.36 -8.05 -47.81
CA GLU A 227 -7.20 -8.89 -47.52
C GLU A 227 -6.08 -8.07 -46.86
N ASP A 228 -5.80 -6.88 -47.37
CA ASP A 228 -4.75 -6.01 -46.82
C ASP A 228 -5.11 -5.51 -45.42
N ARG A 229 -6.37 -5.17 -45.15
CA ARG A 229 -6.83 -4.81 -43.80
C ARG A 229 -6.84 -5.98 -42.85
N ASN A 230 -7.17 -7.19 -43.31
CA ASN A 230 -7.11 -8.39 -42.48
C ASN A 230 -5.66 -8.74 -42.10
N LYS A 231 -4.69 -8.51 -42.99
CA LYS A 231 -3.26 -8.58 -42.66
C LYS A 231 -2.90 -7.56 -41.57
N GLU A 232 -3.34 -6.31 -41.70
CA GLU A 232 -3.10 -5.25 -40.71
C GLU A 232 -3.73 -5.59 -39.34
N LEU A 233 -4.97 -6.08 -39.31
CA LEU A 233 -5.63 -6.58 -38.10
C LEU A 233 -4.86 -7.74 -37.46
N THR A 234 -4.32 -8.66 -38.28
CA THR A 234 -3.52 -9.78 -37.80
C THR A 234 -2.20 -9.31 -37.18
N LEU A 235 -1.56 -8.28 -37.75
CA LEU A 235 -0.38 -7.64 -37.17
C LEU A 235 -0.69 -6.92 -35.84
N LEU A 236 -1.91 -6.41 -35.67
CA LEU A 236 -2.35 -5.73 -34.44
C LEU A 236 -2.76 -6.70 -33.32
N ARG A 237 -3.15 -7.96 -33.63
CA ARG A 237 -3.48 -8.99 -32.62
C ARG A 237 -2.40 -9.19 -31.56
N PRO A 238 -1.12 -9.42 -31.89
CA PRO A 238 -0.09 -9.62 -30.88
C PRO A 238 0.16 -8.37 -30.02
N TYR A 239 -0.11 -7.16 -30.53
CA TYR A 239 -0.05 -5.95 -29.69
C TYR A 239 -1.18 -5.92 -28.66
N LYS A 240 -2.38 -6.38 -29.02
CA LYS A 240 -3.49 -6.56 -28.09
C LYS A 240 -3.15 -7.59 -27.01
N ASP A 241 -2.60 -8.74 -27.39
CA ASP A 241 -2.26 -9.81 -26.45
C ASP A 241 -1.15 -9.37 -25.48
N LYS A 242 -0.14 -8.66 -26.00
CA LYS A 242 0.90 -8.02 -25.15
C LYS A 242 0.31 -6.96 -24.23
N TRP A 243 -0.67 -6.21 -24.70
CA TRP A 243 -1.34 -5.18 -23.90
C TRP A 243 -2.19 -5.77 -22.78
N SER A 244 -3.00 -6.80 -23.06
CA SER A 244 -3.79 -7.51 -22.04
C SER A 244 -2.89 -8.20 -21.02
N ALA A 245 -1.79 -8.82 -21.46
CA ALA A 245 -0.79 -9.38 -20.56
C ALA A 245 -0.15 -8.30 -19.68
N GLY A 246 0.14 -7.12 -20.22
CA GLY A 246 0.61 -5.96 -19.46
C GLY A 246 -0.43 -5.44 -18.45
N GLN A 247 -1.72 -5.56 -18.77
CA GLN A 247 -2.84 -5.19 -17.89
C GLN A 247 -2.95 -6.17 -16.70
N GLU A 248 -2.83 -7.48 -16.97
CA GLU A 248 -2.78 -8.52 -15.94
C GLU A 248 -1.58 -8.34 -15.00
N GLN A 249 -0.40 -8.04 -15.56
CA GLN A 249 0.79 -7.72 -14.77
C GLN A 249 0.56 -6.48 -13.89
N MET A 250 -0.08 -5.44 -14.40
CA MET A 250 -0.42 -4.26 -13.59
C MET A 250 -1.37 -4.59 -12.45
N LEU A 251 -2.37 -5.43 -12.68
CA LEU A 251 -3.30 -5.89 -11.65
C LEU A 251 -2.59 -6.74 -10.59
N SER A 252 -1.67 -7.62 -11.00
CA SER A 252 -0.88 -8.43 -10.05
C SER A 252 0.04 -7.55 -9.20
N LEU A 253 0.76 -6.60 -9.81
CA LEU A 253 1.59 -5.62 -9.12
C LEU A 253 0.77 -4.78 -8.12
N LYS A 254 -0.43 -4.34 -8.50
CA LYS A 254 -1.33 -3.60 -7.60
C LYS A 254 -1.76 -4.44 -6.40
N LYS A 255 -2.06 -5.73 -6.62
CA LYS A 255 -2.42 -6.68 -5.56
C LYS A 255 -1.24 -6.96 -4.62
N GLU A 256 -0.03 -7.08 -5.15
CA GLU A 256 1.20 -7.19 -4.35
C GLU A 256 1.43 -5.93 -3.50
N LEU A 257 1.21 -4.74 -4.06
CA LEU A 257 1.36 -3.47 -3.35
C LEU A 257 0.32 -3.32 -2.22
N GLU A 258 -0.92 -3.75 -2.44
CA GLU A 258 -1.93 -3.85 -1.37
C GLU A 258 -1.55 -4.87 -0.29
N GLY A 259 -0.97 -6.01 -0.67
CA GLY A 259 -0.42 -7.01 0.25
C GLY A 259 0.68 -6.43 1.14
N GLY A 260 1.70 -5.82 0.52
CA GLY A 260 2.79 -5.16 1.22
C GLY A 260 2.31 -4.01 2.12
N ARG A 261 1.27 -3.27 1.72
CA ARG A 261 0.66 -2.23 2.57
C ARG A 261 0.01 -2.81 3.82
N LYS A 262 -0.63 -3.98 3.72
CA LYS A 262 -1.21 -4.70 4.88
C LYS A 262 -0.12 -5.23 5.81
N GLU A 263 0.97 -5.77 5.26
CA GLU A 263 2.13 -6.21 6.03
C GLU A 263 2.82 -5.04 6.75
N LEU A 264 2.95 -3.89 6.08
CA LEU A 264 3.49 -2.68 6.71
C LEU A 264 2.59 -2.21 7.86
N ALA A 265 1.27 -2.30 7.71
CA ALA A 265 0.32 -1.93 8.75
C ALA A 265 0.40 -2.87 9.97
N SER A 266 0.52 -4.18 9.75
CA SER A 266 0.70 -5.14 10.85
C SER A 266 2.05 -4.98 11.54
N ALA A 267 3.13 -4.73 10.79
CA ALA A 267 4.44 -4.44 11.34
C ALA A 267 4.46 -3.18 12.21
N ARG A 268 3.75 -2.11 11.79
CA ARG A 268 3.57 -0.90 12.62
C ARG A 268 2.84 -1.19 13.92
N SER A 269 1.72 -1.92 13.85
CA SER A 269 0.97 -2.34 15.05
C SER A 269 1.84 -3.13 16.03
N ASN A 270 2.68 -4.05 15.53
CA ASN A 270 3.60 -4.82 16.37
C ASN A 270 4.68 -3.94 17.00
N PHE A 271 5.22 -2.97 16.24
CA PHE A 271 6.20 -2.03 16.74
C PHE A 271 5.63 -1.16 17.88
N ASP A 272 4.39 -0.68 17.74
CA ASP A 272 3.70 0.11 18.77
C ASP A 272 3.43 -0.71 20.04
N ALA A 273 3.08 -2.00 19.88
CA ALA A 273 2.93 -2.92 21.01
C ALA A 273 4.27 -3.12 21.75
N LEU A 274 5.36 -3.36 21.02
CA LEU A 274 6.70 -3.52 21.60
C LEU A 274 7.22 -2.25 22.29
N GLN A 275 6.92 -1.07 21.74
CA GLN A 275 7.22 0.21 22.39
C GLN A 275 6.51 0.34 23.75
N THR A 276 5.24 -0.06 23.80
CA THR A 276 4.43 -0.02 25.03
C THR A 276 4.98 -0.98 26.07
N GLU A 277 5.31 -2.22 25.66
CA GLU A 277 5.90 -3.23 26.54
C GLU A 277 7.25 -2.76 27.10
N LYS A 278 8.11 -2.19 26.24
CA LYS A 278 9.40 -1.61 26.66
C LYS A 278 9.23 -0.50 27.71
N ALA A 279 8.19 0.31 27.61
CA ALA A 279 7.91 1.35 28.60
C ALA A 279 7.50 0.76 29.95
N GLN A 280 6.68 -0.30 29.95
CA GLN A 280 6.26 -1.00 31.17
C GLN A 280 7.46 -1.63 31.90
N TRP A 281 8.33 -2.34 31.17
CA TRP A 281 9.52 -2.95 31.75
C TRP A 281 10.48 -1.93 32.37
N ARG A 282 10.60 -0.73 31.77
CA ARG A 282 11.41 0.36 32.34
C ARG A 282 10.85 0.89 33.65
N ALA A 283 9.53 1.05 33.76
CA ALA A 283 8.88 1.50 34.98
C ALA A 283 9.04 0.49 36.12
N GLU A 284 8.89 -0.80 35.81
CA GLU A 284 9.07 -1.88 36.78
C GLU A 284 10.51 -1.95 37.32
N ALA A 285 11.51 -1.84 36.43
CA ALA A 285 12.91 -1.82 36.83
C ALA A 285 13.25 -0.60 37.72
N ALA A 286 12.60 0.54 37.51
CA ALA A 286 12.79 1.73 38.36
C ALA A 286 12.20 1.52 39.77
N ARG A 287 11.04 0.89 39.88
CA ARG A 287 10.39 0.58 41.17
C ARG A 287 11.25 -0.33 42.04
N VAL A 288 11.72 -1.44 41.48
CA VAL A 288 12.52 -2.44 42.20
C VAL A 288 13.83 -1.85 42.74
N ARG A 289 14.46 -0.92 42.00
CA ARG A 289 15.67 -0.23 42.47
C ARG A 289 15.40 0.68 43.66
N ALA A 290 14.31 1.45 43.62
CA ALA A 290 13.96 2.37 44.72
C ALA A 290 13.63 1.63 46.03
N GLU A 291 13.01 0.45 45.97
CA GLU A 291 12.72 -0.36 47.16
C GLU A 291 13.99 -0.94 47.81
N ALA A 292 15.01 -1.26 47.02
CA ALA A 292 16.28 -1.79 47.52
C ALA A 292 17.13 -0.73 48.25
N GLU A 293 17.04 0.54 47.85
CA GLU A 293 17.86 1.63 48.42
C GLU A 293 17.40 2.05 49.85
N ASN A 294 16.14 1.80 50.22
CA ASN A 294 15.53 2.22 51.50
C ASN A 294 15.74 1.26 52.68
N ARG A 295 16.64 0.27 52.57
CA ARG A 295 16.94 -0.72 53.64
C ARG A 295 18.43 -0.82 53.91
N PHE A 296 18.81 -0.84 55.19
CA PHE A 296 20.18 -1.16 55.62
C PHE A 296 20.16 -2.41 56.49
N ALA A 297 20.93 -3.45 56.15
CA ALA A 297 21.04 -4.70 56.91
C ALA A 297 19.69 -5.32 57.34
N GLY A 298 18.65 -5.20 56.51
CA GLY A 298 17.31 -5.74 56.77
C GLY A 298 16.39 -4.88 57.65
N ILE A 299 16.89 -3.77 58.22
CA ILE A 299 16.09 -2.85 59.04
C ILE A 299 15.57 -1.68 58.20
N THR A 300 14.34 -1.25 58.50
CA THR A 300 13.75 -0.03 57.95
C THR A 300 14.33 1.18 58.67
N LEU A 301 15.14 1.98 57.96
CA LEU A 301 15.72 3.20 58.50
C LEU A 301 14.67 4.32 58.53
N THR A 302 14.54 5.01 59.66
CA THR A 302 13.50 6.04 59.85
C THR A 302 13.96 7.17 60.78
N GLY A 303 13.57 8.39 60.47
CA GLY A 303 13.90 9.59 61.25
C GLY A 303 14.02 10.81 60.36
N ARG A 304 13.48 11.95 60.82
CA ARG A 304 13.54 13.26 60.14
C ARG A 304 14.56 14.19 60.77
N ARG A 305 14.81 14.06 62.07
CA ARG A 305 15.74 14.87 62.88
C ARG A 305 16.64 13.96 63.70
N VAL A 306 17.74 13.55 63.06
CA VAL A 306 18.53 12.40 63.49
C VAL A 306 19.87 12.83 64.08
N VAL A 307 20.25 12.24 65.22
CA VAL A 307 21.63 12.36 65.74
C VAL A 307 22.41 11.08 65.43
N PHE A 308 23.58 11.23 64.81
CA PHE A 308 24.56 10.16 64.67
C PHE A 308 25.55 10.26 65.82
N LEU A 309 25.40 9.39 66.81
CA LEU A 309 26.27 9.31 67.97
C LEU A 309 27.38 8.30 67.70
N VAL A 310 28.61 8.75 67.50
CA VAL A 310 29.73 7.92 67.03
C VAL A 310 30.81 7.82 68.11
N ASP A 311 31.12 6.60 68.51
CA ASP A 311 32.23 6.29 69.40
C ASP A 311 33.57 6.54 68.70
N ILE A 312 34.46 7.26 69.38
CA ILE A 312 35.83 7.55 68.94
C ILE A 312 36.83 7.16 70.03
N SER A 313 36.48 6.19 70.88
CA SER A 313 37.39 5.57 71.84
C SER A 313 38.59 4.91 71.15
N GLY A 314 39.64 4.61 71.92
CA GLY A 314 40.84 3.95 71.40
C GLY A 314 40.53 2.61 70.71
N SER A 315 39.55 1.83 71.20
CA SER A 315 39.19 0.54 70.60
C SER A 315 38.77 0.66 69.14
N MET A 316 38.25 1.81 68.70
CA MET A 316 37.84 2.01 67.30
C MET A 316 39.01 2.04 66.29
N GLU A 317 40.25 2.18 66.77
CA GLU A 317 41.48 2.19 65.96
C GLU A 317 42.31 0.91 66.12
N TYR A 318 42.10 0.13 67.19
CA TYR A 318 42.92 -1.04 67.52
C TYR A 318 42.09 -2.33 67.65
N LEU A 319 42.70 -3.50 67.38
CA LEU A 319 42.07 -4.81 67.66
C LEU A 319 42.25 -5.21 69.13
N ASP A 320 43.44 -5.00 69.66
CA ASP A 320 43.84 -5.20 71.06
C ASP A 320 44.70 -4.00 71.52
N ASP A 321 45.19 -3.99 72.76
CA ASP A 321 45.94 -2.85 73.32
C ASP A 321 47.16 -2.39 72.48
N ASN A 322 47.66 -3.22 71.54
CA ASN A 322 48.89 -2.95 70.79
C ASN A 322 48.81 -3.15 69.26
N THR A 323 47.71 -3.65 68.70
CA THR A 323 47.58 -4.00 67.28
C THR A 323 46.68 -3.02 66.54
N PRO A 324 47.23 -2.12 65.69
CA PRO A 324 46.41 -1.19 64.91
C PRO A 324 45.51 -1.92 63.91
N ALA A 325 44.30 -1.42 63.74
CA ALA A 325 43.27 -1.89 62.82
C ALA A 325 42.94 -0.80 61.78
N PRO A 326 43.81 -0.50 60.79
CA PRO A 326 43.66 0.69 59.94
C PRO A 326 42.33 0.79 59.17
N GLN A 327 41.69 -0.36 58.91
CA GLN A 327 40.41 -0.43 58.20
C GLN A 327 39.18 -0.27 59.12
N LYS A 328 39.34 -0.47 60.43
CA LYS A 328 38.23 -0.44 61.40
C LYS A 328 37.55 0.93 61.43
N TRP A 329 38.35 1.98 61.59
CA TRP A 329 37.86 3.36 61.58
C TRP A 329 37.38 3.82 60.20
N VAL A 330 37.96 3.30 59.11
CA VAL A 330 37.45 3.55 57.74
C VAL A 330 36.04 2.98 57.59
N ALA A 331 35.84 1.72 57.95
CA ALA A 331 34.56 1.04 57.85
C ALA A 331 33.46 1.73 58.68
N VAL A 332 33.76 2.16 59.91
CA VAL A 332 32.81 2.90 60.76
C VAL A 332 32.31 4.17 60.05
N ARG A 333 33.22 4.97 59.50
CA ARG A 333 32.88 6.22 58.80
C ARG A 333 32.02 5.97 57.56
N GLU A 334 32.35 4.94 56.79
CA GLU A 334 31.59 4.55 55.60
C GLU A 334 30.19 4.05 55.96
N ILE A 335 30.06 3.29 57.04
CA ILE A 335 28.77 2.79 57.53
C ILE A 335 27.89 3.94 58.01
N VAL A 336 28.44 4.90 58.77
CA VAL A 336 27.70 6.12 59.17
C VAL A 336 27.21 6.86 57.93
N ALA A 337 28.07 7.09 56.93
CA ALA A 337 27.69 7.75 55.69
C ALA A 337 26.63 6.94 54.89
N LYS A 338 26.72 5.61 54.90
CA LYS A 338 25.74 4.73 54.24
C LYS A 338 24.38 4.80 54.92
N ILE A 339 24.32 4.78 56.26
CA ILE A 339 23.07 4.94 57.02
C ILE A 339 22.44 6.30 56.69
N MET A 340 23.25 7.38 56.63
CA MET A 340 22.77 8.72 56.24
C MET A 340 22.14 8.73 54.84
N ARG A 341 22.77 8.11 53.85
CA ARG A 341 22.26 8.07 52.47
C ARG A 341 20.99 7.23 52.32
N SER A 342 20.82 6.21 53.15
CA SER A 342 19.67 5.30 53.13
C SER A 342 18.47 5.76 53.97
N LEU A 343 18.50 6.99 54.52
CA LEU A 343 17.37 7.57 55.25
C LEU A 343 16.50 8.45 54.32
N PRO A 344 15.32 7.98 53.87
CA PRO A 344 14.52 8.68 52.86
C PRO A 344 13.86 9.98 53.37
N GLU A 345 13.60 10.08 54.68
CA GLU A 345 12.93 11.23 55.28
C GLU A 345 13.87 12.17 56.06
N LEU A 346 15.18 11.97 56.00
CA LEU A 346 16.13 12.77 56.77
C LEU A 346 16.07 14.24 56.33
N ARG A 347 15.71 15.14 57.25
CA ARG A 347 15.63 16.60 56.98
C ARG A 347 16.73 17.36 57.70
N LYS A 348 16.99 17.01 58.95
CA LYS A 348 18.05 17.61 59.75
C LYS A 348 18.86 16.54 60.46
N PHE A 349 20.14 16.79 60.63
CA PHE A 349 21.03 15.89 61.34
C PHE A 349 22.00 16.62 62.25
N GLN A 350 22.59 15.89 63.18
CA GLN A 350 23.78 16.32 63.90
C GLN A 350 24.69 15.12 64.15
N VAL A 351 26.00 15.33 64.15
CA VAL A 351 26.99 14.30 64.49
C VAL A 351 27.57 14.61 65.86
N VAL A 352 27.49 13.66 66.77
CA VAL A 352 28.10 13.73 68.10
C VAL A 352 29.15 12.64 68.16
N ALA A 353 30.43 13.01 68.28
CA ALA A 353 31.49 12.04 68.49
C ALA A 353 31.87 12.03 69.97
N PHE A 354 32.21 10.88 70.56
CA PHE A 354 32.55 10.83 71.97
C PHE A 354 33.68 9.84 72.29
N SER A 355 34.51 10.22 73.25
CA SER A 355 35.41 9.30 73.98
C SER A 355 35.33 9.63 75.47
N ASN A 356 36.32 10.31 76.03
CA ASN A 356 36.28 10.81 77.42
C ASN A 356 35.19 11.88 77.62
N LYS A 357 34.88 12.62 76.54
CA LYS A 357 33.86 13.67 76.49
C LYS A 357 33.15 13.64 75.14
N ALA A 358 31.94 14.19 75.09
CA ALA A 358 31.22 14.43 73.85
C ALA A 358 31.75 15.68 73.12
N ILE A 359 31.91 15.59 71.82
CA ILE A 359 32.26 16.68 70.91
C ILE A 359 31.26 16.74 69.75
N PHE A 360 31.15 17.92 69.14
CA PHE A 360 30.25 18.21 68.02
C PHE A 360 31.12 18.59 66.81
N PRO A 361 31.53 17.62 65.96
CA PRO A 361 32.48 17.90 64.88
C PRO A 361 31.95 18.86 63.81
N LEU A 362 30.62 18.97 63.68
CA LEU A 362 29.95 19.75 62.65
C LEU A 362 29.07 20.89 63.23
N GLY A 363 29.50 21.52 64.31
CA GLY A 363 28.79 22.67 64.89
C GLY A 363 28.93 22.73 66.40
N LYS A 364 27.91 23.26 67.08
CA LYS A 364 27.86 23.32 68.54
C LYS A 364 26.77 22.42 69.13
N ASN A 365 26.83 22.22 70.45
CA ASN A 365 25.78 21.51 71.17
C ASN A 365 24.44 22.24 71.01
N GLY A 366 23.40 21.52 70.57
CA GLY A 366 22.07 22.10 70.31
C GLY A 366 21.91 22.76 68.93
N GLU A 367 22.85 22.58 68.01
CA GLU A 367 22.74 23.05 66.63
C GLU A 367 22.32 21.90 65.70
N TRP A 368 21.44 22.19 64.73
CA TRP A 368 20.96 21.25 63.73
C TRP A 368 21.41 21.67 62.33
N LEU A 369 21.91 20.70 61.55
CA LEU A 369 22.30 20.90 60.15
C LEU A 369 21.19 20.42 59.22
N ASP A 370 20.96 21.13 58.12
CA ASP A 370 20.04 20.66 57.08
C ASP A 370 20.68 19.56 56.24
N PHE A 371 19.92 18.49 55.97
CA PHE A 371 20.39 17.36 55.19
C PHE A 371 20.23 17.62 53.69
N ASP A 372 21.34 17.48 52.98
CA ASP A 372 21.43 17.47 51.53
C ASP A 372 21.91 16.08 51.08
N PRO A 373 21.07 15.31 50.33
CA PRO A 373 21.43 13.98 49.84
C PRO A 373 22.73 13.93 49.03
N ALA A 374 23.11 15.03 48.37
CA ALA A 374 24.29 15.07 47.52
C ALA A 374 25.58 15.35 48.29
N THR A 375 25.53 16.06 49.43
CA THR A 375 26.73 16.62 50.07
C THR A 375 26.91 16.24 51.54
N SER A 376 25.82 16.00 52.29
CA SER A 376 25.88 15.86 53.75
C SER A 376 26.61 14.61 54.21
N ALA A 377 26.40 13.47 53.55
CA ALA A 377 27.08 12.22 53.89
C ALA A 377 28.61 12.30 53.65
N ASP A 378 29.02 12.95 52.55
CA ASP A 378 30.44 13.13 52.22
C ASP A 378 31.13 14.11 53.17
N LEU A 379 30.40 15.15 53.61
CA LEU A 379 30.86 16.08 54.64
C LEU A 379 31.12 15.36 55.97
N VAL A 380 30.19 14.48 56.40
CA VAL A 380 30.37 13.67 57.62
C VAL A 380 31.54 12.72 57.48
N LEU A 381 31.65 12.01 56.36
CA LEU A 381 32.77 11.10 56.07
C LEU A 381 34.12 11.82 56.20
N LYS A 382 34.25 13.00 55.58
CA LYS A 382 35.46 13.83 55.61
C LYS A 382 35.76 14.37 57.01
N THR A 383 34.73 14.76 57.76
CA THR A 383 34.91 15.34 59.09
C THR A 383 35.35 14.29 60.10
N LEU A 384 34.72 13.11 60.08
CA LEU A 384 35.16 11.99 60.91
C LEU A 384 36.55 11.49 60.50
N ALA A 385 36.94 11.59 59.22
CA ALA A 385 38.29 11.26 58.77
C ALA A 385 39.39 12.10 59.43
N ALA A 386 39.09 13.33 59.83
CA ALA A 386 40.03 14.22 60.50
C ALA A 386 40.17 13.93 62.00
N ILE A 387 39.32 13.07 62.57
CA ILE A 387 39.35 12.69 63.98
C ILE A 387 40.15 11.39 64.11
N LYS A 388 41.14 11.41 65.00
CA LYS A 388 41.87 10.20 65.42
C LYS A 388 41.18 9.62 66.66
N PRO A 389 40.65 8.38 66.61
CA PRO A 389 40.05 7.74 67.77
C PRO A 389 41.07 7.58 68.91
N ASN A 390 40.69 8.01 70.11
CA ASN A 390 41.51 7.94 71.33
C ASN A 390 40.67 8.24 72.59
N GLY A 391 41.10 7.67 73.72
CA GLY A 391 40.47 7.83 75.03
C GLY A 391 39.56 6.65 75.38
N GLY A 392 38.93 6.73 76.54
CA GLY A 392 37.92 5.77 76.98
C GLY A 392 36.53 6.08 76.41
N THR A 393 35.54 5.36 76.90
CA THR A 393 34.17 5.28 76.38
C THR A 393 33.20 5.85 77.41
N ASN A 394 33.08 7.18 77.46
CA ASN A 394 32.15 7.89 78.35
C ASN A 394 30.74 8.00 77.73
N MET A 395 30.02 6.89 77.71
CA MET A 395 28.65 6.86 77.15
C MET A 395 27.68 7.71 77.95
N TYR A 396 27.88 7.86 79.26
CA TYR A 396 26.99 8.68 80.10
C TYR A 396 27.00 10.13 79.65
N GLY A 397 28.18 10.74 79.56
CA GLY A 397 28.30 12.13 79.09
C GLY A 397 27.86 12.31 77.64
N ALA A 398 28.07 11.29 76.81
CA ALA A 398 27.64 11.29 75.42
C ALA A 398 26.10 11.29 75.28
N MET A 399 25.43 10.39 75.99
CA MET A 399 23.97 10.31 76.01
C MET A 399 23.36 11.57 76.64
N GLU A 400 23.94 12.09 77.71
CA GLU A 400 23.51 13.36 78.29
C GLU A 400 23.56 14.50 77.26
N ALA A 401 24.66 14.61 76.50
CA ALA A 401 24.81 15.62 75.47
C ALA A 401 23.78 15.49 74.34
N VAL A 402 23.51 14.27 73.88
CA VAL A 402 22.52 13.99 72.83
C VAL A 402 21.10 14.31 73.31
N PHE A 403 20.72 13.84 74.50
CA PHE A 403 19.36 14.01 75.01
C PHE A 403 19.03 15.44 75.46
N ARG A 404 20.03 16.30 75.68
CA ARG A 404 19.81 17.77 75.77
C ARG A 404 19.20 18.36 74.49
N MET A 405 19.33 17.70 73.34
CA MET A 405 18.69 18.09 72.09
C MET A 405 17.23 17.59 71.96
N ARG A 406 16.75 16.74 72.88
CA ARG A 406 15.37 16.21 72.86
C ARG A 406 14.30 17.30 72.85
N PRO A 407 14.37 18.38 73.65
CA PRO A 407 13.42 19.49 73.55
C PRO A 407 13.37 20.19 72.19
N GLN A 408 14.44 20.09 71.39
CA GLN A 408 14.58 20.72 70.08
C GLN A 408 14.08 19.83 68.91
N GLY A 409 13.47 18.67 69.23
CA GLY A 409 12.84 17.80 68.26
C GLY A 409 13.71 16.65 67.76
N LEU A 410 14.68 16.17 68.56
CA LEU A 410 15.35 14.89 68.30
C LEU A 410 14.31 13.76 68.22
N ASP A 411 14.32 13.01 67.12
CA ASP A 411 13.39 11.89 66.91
C ASP A 411 14.05 10.51 66.94
N THR A 412 15.23 10.39 66.36
CA THR A 412 15.98 9.14 66.23
C THR A 412 17.46 9.40 66.50
N VAL A 413 18.10 8.48 67.22
CA VAL A 413 19.55 8.42 67.40
C VAL A 413 20.06 7.16 66.74
N TYR A 414 21.09 7.27 65.91
CA TYR A 414 21.91 6.13 65.47
C TYR A 414 23.19 6.14 66.29
N PHE A 415 23.27 5.21 67.24
CA PHE A 415 24.39 5.05 68.14
C PHE A 415 25.35 3.99 67.62
N CYS A 416 26.57 4.41 67.33
CA CYS A 416 27.62 3.66 66.68
C CYS A 416 28.76 3.44 67.69
N SER A 417 28.97 2.20 68.16
CA SER A 417 30.02 1.89 69.16
C SER A 417 30.53 0.45 69.01
N ASP A 418 31.76 0.20 69.46
CA ASP A 418 32.41 -1.11 69.49
C ASP A 418 32.62 -1.68 70.90
N GLY A 419 32.23 -0.94 71.95
CA GLY A 419 32.58 -1.28 73.32
C GLY A 419 31.49 -1.02 74.36
N ILE A 420 31.79 -1.37 75.61
CA ILE A 420 31.01 -1.06 76.81
C ILE A 420 31.56 0.21 77.48
N PRO A 421 30.75 0.96 78.25
CA PRO A 421 31.23 2.17 78.91
C PRO A 421 32.28 1.84 79.98
N ASN A 422 33.44 2.49 79.93
CA ASN A 422 34.51 2.33 80.94
C ASN A 422 34.80 3.64 81.71
N LEU A 423 34.15 4.74 81.33
CA LEU A 423 34.21 6.04 82.00
C LEU A 423 32.79 6.58 82.18
N GLY A 424 32.54 7.34 83.24
CA GLY A 424 31.27 8.04 83.44
C GLY A 424 30.77 7.98 84.89
N GLU A 425 29.53 8.40 85.08
CA GLU A 425 28.86 8.39 86.38
C GLU A 425 28.39 6.97 86.74
N GLY A 426 28.66 6.51 87.97
CA GLY A 426 28.24 5.19 88.47
C GLY A 426 29.36 4.34 89.09
N VAL A 427 30.62 4.74 88.89
CA VAL A 427 31.81 4.20 89.57
C VAL A 427 32.77 5.37 89.85
N THR A 428 33.35 5.49 91.05
CA THR A 428 34.28 6.59 91.34
C THR A 428 35.70 6.29 90.83
N PRO A 429 36.51 7.31 90.48
CA PRO A 429 37.89 7.10 90.06
C PRO A 429 38.75 6.35 91.09
N GLU A 430 38.40 6.46 92.38
CA GLU A 430 39.05 5.73 93.47
C GLU A 430 38.70 4.24 93.47
N GLU A 431 37.46 3.88 93.10
CA GLU A 431 37.03 2.48 92.97
C GLU A 431 37.72 1.77 91.79
N ILE A 432 37.94 2.49 90.69
CA ILE A 432 38.64 1.99 89.49
C ILE A 432 40.15 1.86 89.77
N LYS A 433 40.77 2.85 90.41
CA LYS A 433 42.22 2.84 90.72
C LYS A 433 42.62 1.87 91.83
N ALA A 434 41.68 1.48 92.69
CA ALA A 434 41.96 0.57 93.80
C ALA A 434 41.94 -0.92 93.41
N ASP A 435 41.79 -1.24 92.12
CA ASP A 435 41.74 -2.62 91.58
C ASP A 435 40.67 -3.51 92.25
N LYS A 436 39.60 -2.85 92.75
CA LYS A 436 38.51 -3.49 93.51
C LYS A 436 37.42 -4.09 92.63
N LEU A 437 37.42 -3.77 91.34
CA LEU A 437 36.41 -4.14 90.36
C LEU A 437 37.12 -4.58 89.08
N THR A 438 36.66 -5.68 88.50
CA THR A 438 37.07 -6.10 87.16
C THR A 438 36.49 -5.18 86.08
N ASP A 439 37.14 -5.09 84.91
CA ASP A 439 36.64 -4.28 83.78
C ASP A 439 35.20 -4.63 83.37
N VAL A 440 34.83 -5.91 83.52
CA VAL A 440 33.47 -6.40 83.27
C VAL A 440 32.46 -5.84 84.29
N GLU A 441 32.83 -5.77 85.57
CA GLU A 441 31.97 -5.20 86.62
C GLU A 441 31.83 -3.68 86.47
N VAL A 442 32.91 -2.98 86.09
CA VAL A 442 32.89 -1.55 85.78
C VAL A 442 31.93 -1.29 84.61
N GLY A 443 32.08 -2.00 83.50
CA GLY A 443 31.20 -1.86 82.34
C GLY A 443 29.75 -2.20 82.63
N THR A 444 29.50 -3.21 83.46
CA THR A 444 28.14 -3.58 83.89
C THR A 444 27.48 -2.48 84.72
N ARG A 445 28.20 -1.91 85.70
CA ARG A 445 27.66 -0.83 86.55
C ARG A 445 27.41 0.45 85.76
N LEU A 446 28.37 0.86 84.92
CA LEU A 446 28.25 2.06 84.09
C LEU A 446 27.15 1.89 83.03
N GLY A 447 27.06 0.72 82.39
CA GLY A 447 26.00 0.40 81.44
C GLY A 447 24.61 0.41 82.10
N ALA A 448 24.50 -0.14 83.31
CA ALA A 448 23.26 -0.08 84.10
C ALA A 448 22.88 1.37 84.48
N ALA A 449 23.85 2.22 84.82
CA ALA A 449 23.61 3.63 85.10
C ALA A 449 23.06 4.38 83.88
N VAL A 450 23.66 4.18 82.69
CA VAL A 450 23.19 4.77 81.42
C VAL A 450 21.75 4.31 81.11
N ARG A 451 21.49 3.00 81.16
CA ARG A 451 20.15 2.44 80.90
C ARG A 451 19.11 2.95 81.89
N LYS A 452 19.45 3.03 83.18
CA LYS A 452 18.59 3.59 84.22
C LYS A 452 18.24 5.05 83.90
N LYS A 453 19.22 5.89 83.58
CA LYS A 453 18.99 7.31 83.23
C LYS A 453 18.15 7.48 81.96
N LEU A 454 18.38 6.67 80.93
CA LEU A 454 17.53 6.66 79.72
C LEU A 454 16.07 6.35 80.07
N LYS A 455 15.84 5.37 80.94
CA LYS A 455 14.50 4.96 81.37
C LYS A 455 13.82 5.99 82.27
N THR A 456 14.54 6.58 83.22
CA THR A 456 13.93 7.44 84.26
C THR A 456 13.93 8.94 83.93
N ASP A 457 14.84 9.39 83.08
CA ASP A 457 15.10 10.82 82.85
C ASP A 457 15.20 11.17 81.36
N TRP A 458 16.30 10.82 80.69
CA TRP A 458 16.62 11.29 79.34
C TRP A 458 15.58 10.90 78.28
N ASN A 459 15.13 9.65 78.28
CA ASN A 459 14.16 9.11 77.32
C ASN A 459 12.86 8.63 77.97
N ARG A 460 12.47 9.24 79.09
CA ARG A 460 11.17 8.98 79.76
C ARG A 460 9.99 9.39 78.87
N ASP A 461 8.82 8.80 79.11
CA ASP A 461 7.59 9.25 78.48
C ASP A 461 7.23 10.67 78.94
N LEU A 462 6.88 11.53 77.99
CA LEU A 462 6.46 12.91 78.22
C LEU A 462 5.16 13.13 77.45
N ASP A 463 4.16 13.75 78.09
CA ASP A 463 2.88 14.04 77.43
C ASP A 463 3.08 14.84 76.15
N GLY A 464 2.60 14.29 75.03
CA GLY A 464 2.69 14.91 73.70
C GLY A 464 4.08 14.89 73.05
N LYS A 465 5.09 14.24 73.64
CA LYS A 465 6.41 14.03 73.02
C LYS A 465 6.78 12.55 73.00
N PRO A 466 6.82 11.90 71.82
CA PRO A 466 7.20 10.49 71.75
C PRO A 466 8.62 10.28 72.29
N ARG A 467 8.90 9.03 72.68
CA ARG A 467 10.27 8.61 73.01
C ARG A 467 11.15 8.73 71.78
N VAL A 468 12.42 9.06 72.00
CA VAL A 468 13.43 9.07 70.95
C VAL A 468 13.78 7.63 70.62
N ARG A 469 13.73 7.26 69.34
CA ARG A 469 14.15 5.93 68.89
C ARG A 469 15.66 5.82 68.93
N LEU A 470 16.21 4.84 69.62
CA LEU A 470 17.65 4.66 69.73
C LEU A 470 18.07 3.41 68.96
N ASN A 471 18.47 3.58 67.72
CA ASN A 471 19.05 2.50 66.92
C ASN A 471 20.53 2.35 67.28
N THR A 472 20.99 1.12 67.44
CA THR A 472 22.39 0.85 67.81
C THR A 472 23.09 0.02 66.75
N VAL A 473 24.29 0.44 66.37
CA VAL A 473 25.16 -0.26 65.42
C VAL A 473 26.42 -0.67 66.18
N GLY A 474 26.55 -1.96 66.41
CA GLY A 474 27.71 -2.55 67.06
C GLY A 474 28.79 -2.88 66.04
N PHE A 475 29.99 -2.35 66.21
CA PHE A 475 31.12 -2.63 65.31
C PHE A 475 32.10 -3.60 65.95
N PHE A 476 32.45 -4.68 65.25
CA PHE A 476 33.64 -5.52 65.50
C PHE A 476 33.93 -5.86 66.97
N TYR A 477 32.88 -6.13 67.75
CA TYR A 477 33.00 -6.43 69.16
C TYR A 477 33.35 -7.91 69.37
N GLU A 478 34.35 -8.18 70.21
CA GLU A 478 34.83 -9.54 70.50
C GLU A 478 34.01 -10.23 71.60
N SER A 479 33.45 -9.44 72.53
CA SER A 479 32.62 -9.96 73.62
C SER A 479 31.12 -9.97 73.26
N PRO A 480 30.40 -11.08 73.51
CA PRO A 480 28.94 -11.13 73.44
C PRO A 480 28.24 -10.06 74.29
N ASP A 481 28.89 -9.58 75.36
CA ASP A 481 28.33 -8.62 76.30
C ASP A 481 28.10 -7.25 75.66
N VAL A 482 28.97 -6.83 74.72
CA VAL A 482 28.80 -5.58 73.96
C VAL A 482 27.55 -5.65 73.09
N GLY A 483 27.40 -6.76 72.34
CA GLY A 483 26.21 -6.99 71.53
C GLY A 483 24.93 -7.04 72.36
N ALA A 484 24.96 -7.74 73.50
CA ALA A 484 23.82 -7.83 74.42
C ALA A 484 23.46 -6.46 75.01
N PHE A 485 24.44 -5.66 75.39
CA PHE A 485 24.25 -4.30 75.91
C PHE A 485 23.62 -3.38 74.87
N LEU A 486 24.19 -3.30 73.66
CA LEU A 486 23.68 -2.46 72.58
C LEU A 486 22.28 -2.90 72.14
N TRP A 487 22.04 -4.20 72.04
CA TRP A 487 20.72 -4.74 71.75
C TRP A 487 19.68 -4.38 72.82
N ALA A 488 20.02 -4.52 74.10
CA ALA A 488 19.15 -4.12 75.20
C ALA A 488 18.85 -2.62 75.14
N LEU A 489 19.87 -1.81 74.87
CA LEU A 489 19.77 -0.37 74.74
C LEU A 489 18.81 0.05 73.61
N ALA A 490 18.91 -0.58 72.43
CA ALA A 490 18.00 -0.33 71.32
C ALA A 490 16.57 -0.79 71.64
N ARG A 491 16.42 -2.03 72.12
CA ARG A 491 15.12 -2.63 72.42
C ARG A 491 14.34 -1.82 73.46
N GLU A 492 15.00 -1.31 74.49
CA GLU A 492 14.38 -0.51 75.55
C GLU A 492 13.94 0.88 75.10
N ASN A 493 14.39 1.34 73.93
CA ASN A 493 14.19 2.68 73.39
C ASN A 493 13.64 2.63 71.96
N GLU A 494 12.79 1.65 71.64
CA GLU A 494 12.04 1.54 70.37
C GLU A 494 12.92 1.58 69.10
N GLY A 495 14.18 1.14 69.24
CA GLY A 495 15.14 1.06 68.15
C GLY A 495 15.44 -0.36 67.71
N SER A 496 16.24 -0.45 66.65
CA SER A 496 16.78 -1.70 66.11
C SER A 496 18.29 -1.79 66.37
N PHE A 497 18.77 -3.01 66.54
CA PHE A 497 20.19 -3.31 66.68
C PHE A 497 20.72 -3.97 65.40
N VAL A 498 21.88 -3.51 64.94
CA VAL A 498 22.64 -4.12 63.85
C VAL A 498 24.04 -4.44 64.36
N GLY A 499 24.43 -5.72 64.33
CA GLY A 499 25.79 -6.15 64.65
C GLY A 499 26.61 -6.34 63.38
N MET A 500 27.77 -5.68 63.31
CA MET A 500 28.73 -5.81 62.23
C MET A 500 29.90 -6.67 62.69
N SER A 501 29.97 -7.91 62.19
CA SER A 501 30.96 -8.91 62.63
C SER A 501 32.26 -8.93 61.82
N LYS A 502 32.32 -8.23 60.67
CA LYS A 502 33.50 -8.17 59.79
C LYS A 502 33.66 -6.77 59.19
N PRO A 503 34.89 -6.20 59.17
CA PRO A 503 35.16 -4.90 58.55
C PRO A 503 34.82 -4.83 57.08
#